data_AF-A0A6M4A8R7-F1
#
_entry.id   AF-A0A6M4A8R7-F1
#
_cell.length_a   1.000
_cell.length_b   1.000
_cell.length_c   1.000
_cell.angle_alpha   90.00
_cell.angle_beta   90.00
_cell.angle_gamma   90.00
#
_symmetry.space_group_name_H-M   'P 1'
#
loop_
_entity.id
_entity.type
_entity.pdbx_description
1 polymer ?
#
loop_
_entity_poly.entity_id
_entity_poly.type
_entity_poly.pdbx_seq_one_letter_code
_entity_poly.pdbx_strand_id
1 'polypeptide(L)'
;MIPGADNRDQKREDSPLRVMISFDGERSSLPEAEQFRSKMSQAISGVEMPFATLMYIWSEQVAPESIIASAHTSQVKMRAPTTSG
;
A
#
# COMPACT_ATOMS: atom_id res chain seq x y z
N MET A 1 -4.63 -19.88 1.35
CA MET A 1 -3.73 -18.71 1.31
C MET A 1 -2.56 -18.89 2.27
N ILE A 2 -1.81 -17.83 2.61
CA ILE A 2 -0.69 -17.89 3.57
C ILE A 2 -1.27 -17.97 5.00
N PRO A 3 -0.98 -19.04 5.77
CA PRO A 3 -1.52 -19.19 7.11
C PRO A 3 -1.08 -18.07 8.07
N GLY A 4 -2.02 -17.53 8.84
CA GLY A 4 -1.73 -16.51 9.86
C GLY A 4 -1.47 -15.09 9.33
N ALA A 5 -1.49 -14.90 8.00
CA ALA A 5 -1.36 -13.58 7.39
C ALA A 5 -2.54 -12.66 7.77
N ASP A 6 -2.27 -11.38 7.98
CA ASP A 6 -3.27 -10.33 8.17
C ASP A 6 -2.68 -9.02 7.65
N ASN A 7 -3.16 -8.54 6.49
CA ASN A 7 -2.61 -7.35 5.84
C ASN A 7 -2.90 -6.02 6.56
N ARG A 8 -3.55 -6.08 7.72
CA ARG A 8 -3.72 -4.93 8.63
C ARG A 8 -2.65 -4.90 9.72
N ASP A 9 -1.90 -5.98 9.89
CA ASP A 9 -0.81 -6.11 10.85
C ASP A 9 0.53 -6.06 10.11
N GLN A 10 1.32 -5.04 10.42
CA GLN A 10 2.64 -4.80 9.84
C GLN A 10 3.57 -6.02 9.89
N LYS A 11 3.46 -6.87 10.92
CA LYS A 11 4.32 -8.05 11.10
C LYS A 11 3.82 -9.30 10.38
N ARG A 12 2.59 -9.26 9.86
CA ARG A 12 1.91 -10.40 9.24
C ARG A 12 1.32 -10.04 7.87
N GLU A 13 1.84 -9.00 7.22
CA GLU A 13 1.28 -8.43 5.99
C GLU A 13 1.52 -9.30 4.74
N ASP A 14 1.62 -10.62 4.86
CA ASP A 14 1.88 -11.54 3.76
C ASP A 14 0.68 -11.69 2.80
N SER A 15 0.94 -11.87 1.51
CA SER A 15 -0.09 -12.17 0.50
C SER A 15 0.53 -12.99 -0.63
N PRO A 16 -0.16 -14.03 -1.17
CA PRO A 16 0.36 -14.86 -2.24
C PRO A 16 0.58 -14.09 -3.56
N LEU A 17 -0.13 -12.98 -3.77
CA LEU A 17 0.04 -12.10 -4.92
C LEU A 17 -0.26 -10.65 -4.52
N ARG A 18 0.56 -9.72 -5.00
CA ARG A 18 0.32 -8.28 -4.90
C ARG A 18 0.44 -7.65 -6.26
N VAL A 19 -0.56 -6.84 -6.64
CA VAL A 19 -0.49 -5.99 -7.83
C VAL A 19 -0.44 -4.54 -7.36
N MET A 20 0.65 -3.85 -7.65
CA MET A 20 0.86 -2.45 -7.27
C MET A 20 0.66 -1.54 -8.47
N ILE A 21 -0.16 -0.52 -8.31
CA ILE A 21 -0.41 0.54 -9.29
C ILE A 21 -0.03 1.84 -8.63
N SER A 22 1.05 2.45 -9.09
CA SER A 22 1.54 3.73 -8.59
C SER A 22 1.07 4.87 -9.47
N PHE A 23 0.75 5.98 -8.83
CA PHE A 23 0.31 7.20 -9.46
C PHE A 23 1.32 8.30 -9.18
N ASP A 24 1.65 9.05 -10.22
CA ASP A 24 2.29 10.35 -10.08
C ASP A 24 1.27 11.42 -9.70
N GLY A 25 1.76 12.54 -9.18
CA GLY A 25 0.92 13.64 -8.74
C GLY A 25 1.72 14.77 -8.13
N GLU A 26 1.02 15.82 -7.72
CA GLU A 26 1.62 16.99 -7.10
C GLU A 26 2.01 16.69 -5.64
N ARG A 27 3.30 16.44 -5.39
CA ARG A 27 3.79 16.03 -4.06
C ARG A 27 3.62 17.11 -2.99
N SER A 28 3.62 18.39 -3.35
CA SER A 28 3.31 19.50 -2.43
C SER A 28 1.90 19.42 -1.84
N SER A 29 1.00 18.65 -2.46
CA SER A 29 -0.35 18.43 -1.93
C SER A 29 -0.43 17.31 -0.89
N LEU A 30 0.66 16.56 -0.66
CA LEU A 30 0.70 15.52 0.39
C LEU A 30 0.84 16.15 1.79
N PRO A 31 0.44 15.45 2.86
CA PRO A 31 0.76 15.88 4.22
C PRO A 31 2.27 16.08 4.43
N GLU A 32 2.67 17.05 5.25
CA GLU A 32 4.09 17.43 5.43
C GLU A 32 4.99 16.25 5.83
N ALA A 33 4.50 15.36 6.70
CA ALA A 33 5.24 14.16 7.11
C ALA A 33 5.56 13.22 5.93
N GLU A 34 4.63 13.11 4.97
CA GLU A 34 4.78 12.30 3.76
C GLU A 34 5.75 12.96 2.78
N GLN A 35 5.67 14.29 2.63
CA GLN A 35 6.63 15.06 1.84
C GLN A 35 8.06 14.90 2.38
N PHE A 36 8.23 15.02 3.70
CA PHE A 36 9.52 14.86 4.36
C PHE A 36 10.08 13.45 4.17
N ARG A 37 9.24 12.41 4.36
CA ARG A 37 9.63 11.01 4.10
C ARG A 37 10.06 10.79 2.66
N SER A 38 9.34 11.34 1.68
CA SER A 38 9.69 11.22 0.26
C SER A 38 11.05 11.85 -0.04
N LYS A 39 11.30 13.08 0.46
CA LYS A 39 12.60 13.75 0.33
C LYS A 39 13.74 12.95 0.95
N MET A 40 13.52 12.40 2.14
CA MET A 40 14.52 11.56 2.82
C MET A 40 14.80 10.27 2.03
N SER A 41 13.75 9.60 1.54
CA SER A 41 13.87 8.41 0.70
C SER A 41 14.69 8.70 -0.55
N GLN A 42 14.41 9.80 -1.24
CA GLN A 42 15.15 10.21 -2.43
C GLN A 42 16.62 10.53 -2.11
N ALA A 43 16.89 11.21 -0.99
CA ALA A 43 18.26 11.54 -0.59
C ALA A 43 19.11 10.29 -0.26
N ILE A 44 18.49 9.25 0.31
CA ILE A 44 19.19 8.02 0.71
C ILE A 44 19.31 7.03 -0.45
N SER A 45 18.21 6.80 -1.17
CA SER A 45 18.11 5.72 -2.16
C SER A 45 18.23 6.19 -3.61
N GLY A 46 18.12 7.50 -3.86
CA GLY A 46 17.98 8.08 -5.20
C GLY A 46 16.59 7.85 -5.83
N VAL A 47 15.71 7.10 -5.17
CA VAL A 47 14.38 6.78 -5.68
C VAL A 47 13.35 7.73 -5.09
N GLU A 48 12.66 8.44 -5.97
CA GLU A 48 11.53 9.28 -5.61
C GLU A 48 10.31 8.40 -5.30
N MET A 49 9.63 8.65 -4.17
CA MET A 49 8.43 7.89 -3.84
C MET A 49 7.26 8.29 -4.76
N PRO A 50 6.39 7.33 -5.13
CA PRO A 50 5.17 7.63 -5.85
C PRO A 50 4.26 8.54 -5.02
N PHE A 51 3.38 9.30 -5.66
CA PHE A 51 2.44 10.17 -4.95
C PHE A 51 1.37 9.36 -4.20
N ALA A 52 0.82 8.35 -4.88
CA ALA A 52 -0.11 7.40 -4.29
C ALA A 52 0.11 6.01 -4.90
N THR A 53 -0.29 4.97 -4.19
CA THR A 53 -0.26 3.59 -4.71
C THR A 53 -1.53 2.85 -4.31
N LEU A 54 -2.20 2.27 -5.29
CA LEU A 54 -3.25 1.29 -5.07
C LEU A 54 -2.64 -0.11 -5.19
N MET A 55 -2.91 -0.95 -4.21
CA MET A 55 -2.42 -2.32 -4.18
C MET A 55 -3.60 -3.30 -4.13
N TYR A 56 -3.65 -4.26 -5.03
CA TYR A 56 -4.57 -5.39 -4.92
C TYR A 56 -3.88 -6.54 -4.19
N ILE A 57 -4.54 -7.06 -3.16
CA ILE A 57 -4.02 -8.13 -2.31
C ILE A 57 -5.02 -9.29 -2.23
N TRP A 58 -4.52 -10.52 -2.29
CA TRP A 58 -5.33 -11.69 -2.02
C TRP A 58 -5.19 -12.06 -0.55
N SER A 59 -6.29 -12.02 0.20
CA SER A 59 -6.35 -12.28 1.65
C SER A 59 -7.63 -13.05 2.01
N GLU A 60 -7.54 -13.95 3.00
CA GLU A 60 -8.67 -14.73 3.55
C GLU A 60 -9.33 -13.99 4.73
N GLN A 61 -8.64 -12.98 5.27
CA GLN A 61 -8.95 -12.27 6.50
C GLN A 61 -9.73 -10.97 6.25
N VAL A 62 -9.90 -10.63 4.97
CA VAL A 62 -10.43 -9.35 4.52
C VAL A 62 -11.55 -9.63 3.54
N ALA A 63 -12.73 -9.04 3.78
CA ALA A 63 -13.87 -9.23 2.89
C ALA A 63 -13.54 -8.75 1.47
N PRO A 64 -14.03 -9.43 0.42
CA PRO A 64 -13.90 -8.96 -0.96
C PRO A 64 -14.33 -7.49 -1.10
N GLU A 65 -13.69 -6.76 -2.01
CA GLU A 65 -13.96 -5.34 -2.31
C GLU A 65 -13.64 -4.33 -1.21
N SER A 66 -13.25 -4.78 -0.01
CA SER A 66 -12.89 -3.85 1.05
C SER A 66 -11.56 -3.14 0.76
N ILE A 67 -11.49 -1.88 1.23
CA ILE A 67 -10.28 -1.06 1.16
C ILE A 67 -9.70 -0.98 2.57
N ILE A 68 -8.44 -1.38 2.72
CA ILE A 68 -7.68 -1.25 3.96
C ILE A 68 -6.49 -0.30 3.73
N ALA A 69 -6.15 0.50 4.73
CA ALA A 69 -4.95 1.32 4.68
C ALA A 69 -3.71 0.46 4.96
N SER A 70 -2.56 0.80 4.35
CA SER A 70 -1.29 0.20 4.75
C SER A 70 -0.90 0.64 6.16
N ALA A 71 -0.32 -0.28 6.92
CA ALA A 71 0.24 0.00 8.24
C ALA A 71 1.52 0.88 8.16
N HIS A 72 2.10 1.05 6.96
CA HIS A 72 3.37 1.76 6.76
C HIS A 72 3.21 3.22 6.30
N THR A 73 2.20 3.52 5.49
CA THR A 73 2.00 4.86 4.93
C THR A 73 0.57 5.04 4.44
N SER A 74 0.05 6.26 4.55
CA SER A 74 -1.28 6.63 4.04
C SER A 74 -1.34 6.70 2.52
N GLN A 75 -0.20 6.77 1.83
CA GLN A 75 -0.12 6.79 0.35
C GLN A 75 -0.55 5.47 -0.28
N VAL A 76 -0.48 4.37 0.47
CA VAL A 76 -0.82 3.03 -0.01
C VAL A 76 -2.19 2.62 0.49
N LYS A 77 -3.10 2.34 -0.45
CA LYS A 77 -4.39 1.71 -0.17
C LYS A 77 -4.38 0.31 -0.73
N MET A 78 -4.85 -0.65 0.06
CA MET A 78 -4.97 -2.04 -0.33
C MET A 78 -6.42 -2.39 -0.57
N ARG A 79 -6.70 -3.19 -1.60
CA ARG A 79 -8.04 -3.65 -1.94
C ARG A 79 -8.05 -5.16 -2.15
N ALA A 80 -9.02 -5.84 -1.53
CA ALA A 80 -9.29 -7.23 -1.85
C ALA A 80 -9.94 -7.33 -3.25
N PRO A 81 -9.53 -8.27 -4.11
CA PRO A 81 -10.10 -8.45 -5.44
C PRO A 81 -11.57 -8.85 -5.36
N THR A 82 -12.30 -8.52 -6.43
CA THR A 82 -13.68 -8.97 -6.60
C THR A 82 -13.65 -10.45 -6.92
N THR A 83 -14.30 -11.27 -6.09
CA THR A 83 -14.58 -12.66 -6.47
C THR A 83 -15.74 -12.63 -7.47
N SER A 84 -15.45 -12.43 -8.76
CA SER A 84 -16.41 -12.72 -9.82
C SER A 84 -16.52 -14.24 -9.93
N GLY A 85 -17.65 -14.79 -9.47
CA GLY A 85 -18.02 -16.19 -9.65
C GLY A 85 -18.40 -16.51 -11.09
#